data_AF-A0A7C7Q1Z5-F1
#
_entry.id   AF-A0A7C7Q1Z5-F1
#
_cell.length_a   1.000
_cell.length_b   1.000
_cell.length_c   1.000
_cell.angle_alpha   90.00
_cell.angle_beta   90.00
_cell.angle_gamma   90.00
#
_symmetry.space_group_name_H-M   'P 1'
#
loop_
_entity.id
_entity.type
_entity.pdbx_description
1 polymer ?
#
loop_
_entity_poly.entity_id
_entity_poly.type
_entity_poly.pdbx_seq_one_letter_code
_entity_poly.pdbx_strand_id
1 'polypeptide(L)'
;MSKVHWTGHPFVDAGLSALAAVARVQQLGHLMAKHLDEAVKQLKRILLSDQALGLGVKKAFARTAMSYLFPNSELVNPMHWRSDKTPLQNANNVRQKFSKALEEDLKRAKRCLQSDGGDAICYACGERRPAEAMVTMRKDKMPLLEGIVNFYPALAFGVQICGLCALAVRFLPLSVMRTGTKNRMWFLHAQSLPITATIARTYGWEHFNRLIAKDEPLDFFSSWETAGDAGMVLYLLCELLERYGDVLIETYQNPLPTTAYLFSNSNRGGFIQPLPIPNELLLFLAKLQLQSQRAFRRFWRELLQIPASLSKGEREARIKFVQLTANCLLNVQSIIAKCLDHNTPKLRGGWRGHRLYLK
;
A
#
# COMPACT_ATOMS: atom_id res chain seq x y z
N MET A 1 17.78 -17.47 -16.78
CA MET A 1 17.44 -16.67 -15.58
C MET A 1 16.08 -16.03 -15.75
N SER A 2 15.14 -16.36 -14.86
CA SER A 2 13.79 -15.81 -14.86
C SER A 2 13.78 -14.32 -14.55
N LYS A 3 13.08 -13.53 -15.38
CA LYS A 3 12.79 -12.12 -15.10
C LYS A 3 11.57 -11.99 -14.18
N VAL A 4 11.61 -11.02 -13.26
CA VAL A 4 10.46 -10.68 -12.41
C VAL A 4 9.47 -9.83 -13.19
N HIS A 5 8.19 -10.14 -13.07
CA HIS A 5 7.08 -9.43 -13.71
C HIS A 5 5.91 -9.25 -12.74
N TRP A 6 4.92 -8.45 -13.14
CA TRP A 6 3.67 -8.32 -12.40
C TRP A 6 2.93 -9.64 -12.38
N THR A 7 2.39 -10.01 -11.23
CA THR A 7 1.71 -11.29 -11.02
C THR A 7 0.21 -11.20 -11.24
N GLY A 8 -0.35 -9.99 -11.21
CA GLY A 8 -1.79 -9.75 -11.20
C GLY A 8 -2.40 -9.90 -9.81
N HIS A 9 -1.67 -10.47 -8.84
CA HIS A 9 -2.15 -10.63 -7.48
C HIS A 9 -1.89 -9.34 -6.65
N PRO A 10 -2.93 -8.63 -6.15
CA PRO A 10 -2.78 -7.29 -5.59
C PRO A 10 -1.75 -7.16 -4.46
N PHE A 11 -1.77 -8.08 -3.48
CA PHE A 11 -0.82 -8.03 -2.36
C PHE A 11 0.63 -8.33 -2.77
N VAL A 12 0.81 -9.18 -3.79
CA VAL A 12 2.16 -9.54 -4.27
C VAL A 12 2.71 -8.37 -5.08
N ASP A 13 1.92 -7.80 -5.99
CA ASP A 13 2.32 -6.67 -6.81
C ASP A 13 2.61 -5.41 -5.96
N ALA A 14 1.80 -5.14 -4.94
CA ALA A 14 2.10 -4.07 -3.98
C ALA A 14 3.44 -4.33 -3.25
N GLY A 15 3.69 -5.57 -2.84
CA GLY A 15 4.96 -6.00 -2.26
C GLY A 15 6.16 -5.86 -3.21
N LEU A 16 6.01 -6.27 -4.48
CA LEU A 16 7.03 -6.13 -5.52
C LEU A 16 7.37 -4.66 -5.77
N SER A 17 6.37 -3.78 -5.77
CA SER A 17 6.56 -2.33 -5.92
C SER A 17 7.42 -1.76 -4.78
N ALA A 18 7.12 -2.15 -3.54
CA ALA A 18 7.93 -1.78 -2.37
C ALA A 18 9.35 -2.34 -2.43
N LEU A 19 9.49 -3.60 -2.81
CA LEU A 19 10.79 -4.23 -2.97
C LEU A 19 11.63 -3.49 -4.01
N ALA A 20 11.07 -3.18 -5.17
CA ALA A 20 11.73 -2.42 -6.23
C ALA A 20 12.09 -0.98 -5.78
N ALA A 21 11.19 -0.32 -5.02
CA ALA A 21 11.44 1.00 -4.46
C ALA A 21 12.66 1.00 -3.51
N VAL A 22 12.73 0.03 -2.60
CA VAL A 22 13.84 -0.12 -1.65
C VAL A 22 15.13 -0.51 -2.36
N ALA A 23 15.04 -1.42 -3.33
CA ALA A 23 16.17 -1.85 -4.16
C ALA A 23 16.61 -0.79 -5.18
N ARG A 24 15.85 0.29 -5.34
CA ARG A 24 16.09 1.40 -6.28
C ARG A 24 16.16 0.95 -7.74
N VAL A 25 15.27 0.03 -8.10
CA VAL A 25 15.21 -0.54 -9.45
C VAL A 25 14.05 0.08 -10.22
N GLN A 26 14.30 0.52 -11.46
CA GLN A 26 13.32 1.21 -12.31
C GLN A 26 12.38 0.26 -13.08
N GLN A 27 12.70 -1.04 -13.14
CA GLN A 27 11.89 -2.05 -13.80
C GLN A 27 11.96 -3.38 -13.05
N LEU A 28 10.84 -4.07 -12.86
CA LEU A 28 10.82 -5.34 -12.10
C LEU A 28 11.79 -6.37 -12.67
N GLY A 29 11.90 -6.48 -14.00
CA GLY A 29 12.80 -7.42 -14.66
C GLY A 29 14.29 -7.24 -14.36
N HIS A 30 14.69 -6.09 -13.79
CA HIS A 30 16.06 -5.83 -13.35
C HIS A 30 16.33 -6.28 -11.90
N LEU A 31 15.34 -6.81 -11.19
CA LEU A 31 15.55 -7.41 -9.87
C LEU A 31 16.46 -8.63 -9.98
N MET A 32 17.50 -8.65 -9.15
CA MET A 32 18.52 -9.70 -9.11
C MET A 32 18.74 -10.11 -7.65
N ALA A 33 19.43 -11.23 -7.41
CA ALA A 33 19.71 -11.72 -6.06
C ALA A 33 20.32 -10.64 -5.14
N LYS A 34 21.27 -9.84 -5.64
CA LYS A 34 21.88 -8.73 -4.88
C LYS A 34 20.88 -7.63 -4.47
N HIS A 35 19.88 -7.38 -5.31
CA HIS A 35 18.82 -6.42 -5.02
C HIS A 35 17.91 -6.95 -3.90
N LEU A 36 17.63 -8.27 -3.90
CA LEU A 36 16.86 -8.91 -2.82
C LEU A 36 17.61 -8.84 -1.48
N ASP A 37 18.93 -9.05 -1.48
CA ASP A 37 19.77 -8.95 -0.27
C ASP A 37 19.69 -7.57 0.36
N GLU A 38 19.92 -6.51 -0.43
CA GLU A 38 19.88 -5.15 0.08
C GLU A 38 18.47 -4.78 0.54
N ALA A 39 17.44 -5.15 -0.21
CA ALA A 39 16.06 -4.89 0.18
C ALA A 39 15.71 -5.58 1.51
N VAL A 40 16.11 -6.84 1.71
CA VAL A 40 15.87 -7.58 2.95
C VAL A 40 16.61 -6.95 4.12
N LYS A 41 17.85 -6.48 3.92
CA LYS A 41 18.59 -5.74 4.95
C LYS A 41 17.85 -4.48 5.39
N GLN A 42 17.30 -3.71 4.45
CA GLN A 42 16.50 -2.52 4.76
C GLN A 42 15.18 -2.88 5.46
N LEU A 43 14.49 -3.93 5.03
CA LEU A 43 13.25 -4.39 5.66
C LEU A 43 13.49 -4.81 7.12
N LYS A 44 14.58 -5.56 7.38
CA LYS A 44 15.02 -5.91 8.74
C LYS A 44 15.29 -4.65 9.56
N ARG A 45 16.07 -3.70 9.03
CA ARG A 45 16.37 -2.44 9.73
C ARG A 45 15.10 -1.72 10.20
N ILE A 46 14.07 -1.68 9.37
CA ILE A 46 12.82 -0.99 9.66
C ILE A 46 11.94 -1.78 10.63
N LEU A 47 11.60 -3.02 10.30
CA LEU A 47 10.62 -3.80 11.08
C LEU A 47 11.18 -4.30 12.42
N LEU A 48 12.50 -4.30 12.58
CA LEU A 48 13.19 -4.74 13.80
C LEU A 48 13.84 -3.60 14.59
N SER A 49 13.58 -2.35 14.21
CA SER A 49 14.03 -1.18 14.98
C SER A 49 13.41 -1.18 16.38
N ASP A 50 14.07 -0.49 17.31
CA ASP A 50 13.55 -0.32 18.67
C ASP A 50 12.16 0.31 18.66
N GLN A 51 11.95 1.34 17.83
CA GLN A 51 10.68 2.03 17.67
C GLN A 51 9.59 1.11 17.09
N ALA A 52 9.94 0.21 16.17
CA ALA A 52 9.01 -0.77 15.62
C ALA A 52 8.54 -1.77 16.70
N LEU A 53 9.46 -2.19 17.56
CA LEU A 53 9.23 -3.15 18.63
C LEU A 53 8.71 -2.52 19.94
N GLY A 54 8.58 -1.19 19.98
CA GLY A 54 8.04 -0.45 21.13
C GLY A 54 9.03 -0.24 22.26
N LEU A 55 10.33 -0.32 21.98
CA LEU A 55 11.39 0.05 22.92
C LEU A 55 11.59 1.57 22.86
N GLY A 56 11.60 2.22 24.02
CA GLY A 56 11.77 3.68 24.12
C GLY A 56 10.55 4.51 23.68
N VAL A 57 9.48 3.89 23.16
CA VAL A 57 8.31 4.59 22.62
C VAL A 57 6.98 4.07 23.21
N LYS A 58 5.93 4.89 23.10
CA LYS A 58 4.61 4.61 23.72
C LYS A 58 3.84 3.43 23.12
N LYS A 59 4.21 2.95 21.94
CA LYS A 59 3.44 1.95 21.17
C LYS A 59 4.34 1.12 20.28
N ALA A 60 4.18 -0.21 20.33
CA ALA A 60 4.84 -1.14 19.41
C ALA A 60 4.06 -1.25 18.09
N PHE A 61 4.63 -0.73 17.00
CA PHE A 61 4.12 -0.91 15.64
C PHE A 61 3.91 -2.39 15.30
N ALA A 62 4.91 -3.21 15.64
CA ALA A 62 4.95 -4.63 15.39
C ALA A 62 3.80 -5.41 16.02
N ARG A 63 3.25 -4.97 17.16
CA ARG A 63 2.11 -5.65 17.82
C ARG A 63 0.76 -5.08 17.43
N THR A 64 0.72 -3.81 17.02
CA THR A 64 -0.52 -3.08 16.80
C THR A 64 -0.86 -3.03 15.32
N ALA A 65 -0.22 -2.14 14.56
CA ALA A 65 -0.49 -1.95 13.14
C ALA A 65 -0.29 -3.24 12.32
N MET A 66 0.78 -3.98 12.59
CA MET A 66 1.08 -5.22 11.87
C MET A 66 0.08 -6.36 12.13
N SER A 67 -0.65 -6.33 13.25
CA SER A 67 -1.70 -7.33 13.54
C SER A 67 -2.90 -7.24 12.58
N TYR A 68 -3.09 -6.09 11.93
CA TYR A 68 -4.10 -5.90 10.89
C TYR A 68 -3.63 -6.35 9.52
N LEU A 69 -2.34 -6.64 9.36
CA LEU A 69 -1.72 -7.05 8.10
C LEU A 69 -1.37 -8.54 8.09
N PHE A 70 -0.66 -8.98 9.13
CA PHE A 70 -0.10 -10.32 9.28
C PHE A 70 -0.37 -10.84 10.70
N PRO A 71 -1.63 -11.15 11.05
CA PRO A 71 -1.98 -11.64 12.38
C PRO A 71 -1.27 -12.96 12.69
N ASN A 72 -0.84 -13.18 13.93
CA ASN A 72 -0.08 -14.35 14.37
C ASN A 72 1.27 -14.59 13.64
N SER A 73 1.75 -13.65 12.82
CA SER A 73 3.10 -13.68 12.25
C SER A 73 4.19 -13.58 13.33
N GLU A 74 5.44 -13.76 12.92
CA GLU A 74 6.59 -13.74 13.83
C GLU A 74 6.69 -12.43 14.64
N LEU A 75 6.19 -11.31 14.10
CA LEU A 75 6.19 -9.99 14.73
C LEU A 75 5.10 -9.80 15.79
N VAL A 76 3.92 -10.41 15.59
CA VAL A 76 2.72 -10.15 16.41
C VAL A 76 2.37 -11.32 17.33
N ASN A 77 2.94 -12.51 17.11
CA ASN A 77 2.52 -13.73 17.81
C ASN A 77 2.70 -13.60 19.33
N PRO A 78 1.63 -13.73 20.14
CA PRO A 78 1.71 -13.59 21.60
C PRO A 78 2.75 -14.49 22.26
N MET A 79 3.02 -15.69 21.72
CA MET A 79 4.02 -16.62 22.25
C MET A 79 5.45 -16.06 22.22
N HIS A 80 5.70 -15.04 21.38
CA HIS A 80 6.98 -14.36 21.28
C HIS A 80 7.11 -13.18 22.27
N TRP A 81 5.99 -12.73 22.84
CA TRP A 81 5.85 -11.57 23.72
C TRP A 81 5.36 -11.99 25.10
N ARG A 82 6.23 -12.63 25.89
CA ARG A 82 5.82 -13.21 27.17
C ARG A 82 5.87 -12.20 28.32
N SER A 83 4.91 -12.26 29.23
CA SER A 83 4.77 -11.33 30.36
C SER A 83 5.84 -11.50 31.43
N ASP A 84 6.44 -12.70 31.53
CA ASP A 84 7.54 -13.04 32.43
C ASP A 84 8.91 -12.52 31.95
N LYS A 85 9.00 -12.00 30.72
CA LYS A 85 10.23 -11.48 30.10
C LYS A 85 10.26 -9.96 30.03
N THR A 86 11.45 -9.38 30.08
CA THR A 86 11.62 -7.94 29.89
C THR A 86 11.27 -7.53 28.46
N PRO A 87 10.89 -6.25 28.22
CA PRO A 87 10.63 -5.75 26.87
C PRO A 87 11.81 -5.99 25.91
N LEU A 88 13.06 -5.82 26.37
CA LEU A 88 14.25 -6.05 25.57
C LEU A 88 14.44 -7.54 25.21
N GLN A 89 14.18 -8.46 26.14
CA GLN A 89 14.24 -9.90 25.87
C GLN A 89 13.18 -10.33 24.86
N ASN A 90 11.96 -9.82 24.97
CA ASN A 90 10.89 -10.07 24.01
C ASN A 90 11.25 -9.51 22.62
N ALA A 91 11.76 -8.28 22.55
CA ALA A 91 12.23 -7.68 21.30
C ALA A 91 13.31 -8.54 20.63
N ASN A 92 14.33 -9.01 21.38
CA ASN A 92 15.39 -9.86 20.85
C ASN A 92 14.88 -11.21 20.33
N ASN A 93 13.92 -11.84 21.04
CA ASN A 93 13.28 -13.06 20.57
C ASN A 93 12.54 -12.83 19.25
N VAL A 94 11.77 -11.74 19.13
CA VAL A 94 11.07 -11.37 17.89
C VAL A 94 12.05 -11.11 16.75
N ARG A 95 13.14 -10.38 17.01
CA ARG A 95 14.21 -10.15 16.02
C ARG A 95 14.77 -11.43 15.46
N GLN A 96 15.08 -12.40 16.33
CA GLN A 96 15.62 -13.69 15.92
C GLN A 96 14.62 -14.48 15.07
N LYS A 97 13.36 -14.60 15.53
CA LYS A 97 12.31 -15.37 14.84
C LYS A 97 11.99 -14.78 13.47
N PHE A 98 11.78 -13.47 13.40
CA PHE A 98 11.48 -12.80 12.13
C PHE A 98 12.67 -12.83 11.18
N SER A 99 13.89 -12.60 11.67
CA SER A 99 15.10 -12.65 10.83
C SER A 99 15.31 -14.02 10.20
N LYS A 100 15.14 -15.10 10.99
CA LYS A 100 15.25 -16.47 10.49
C LYS A 100 14.21 -16.75 9.41
N ALA A 101 12.94 -16.42 9.66
CA ALA A 101 11.88 -16.65 8.68
C ALA A 101 12.10 -15.87 7.37
N LEU A 102 12.52 -14.60 7.48
CA LEU A 102 12.80 -13.77 6.31
C LEU A 102 14.02 -14.25 5.51
N GLU A 103 15.04 -14.80 6.16
CA GLU A 103 16.18 -15.42 5.48
C GLU A 103 15.79 -16.69 4.71
N GLU A 104 14.88 -17.49 5.25
CA GLU A 104 14.34 -18.64 4.53
C GLU A 104 13.53 -18.20 3.30
N ASP A 105 12.70 -17.16 3.44
CA ASP A 105 11.94 -16.58 2.32
C ASP A 105 12.89 -16.01 1.24
N LEU A 106 13.96 -15.32 1.65
CA LEU A 106 15.00 -14.81 0.74
C LEU A 106 15.73 -15.94 -0.01
N LYS A 107 16.09 -17.03 0.67
CA LYS A 107 16.72 -18.19 0.03
C LYS A 107 15.81 -18.79 -1.05
N ARG A 108 14.53 -18.97 -0.75
CA ARG A 108 13.54 -19.47 -1.73
C ARG A 108 13.38 -18.49 -2.90
N ALA A 109 13.29 -17.18 -2.64
CA ALA A 109 13.20 -16.18 -3.69
C ALA A 109 14.41 -16.17 -4.64
N LYS A 110 15.63 -16.32 -4.10
CA LYS A 110 16.85 -16.45 -4.92
C LYS A 110 16.83 -17.70 -5.80
N ARG A 111 16.36 -18.83 -5.29
CA ARG A 111 16.16 -20.05 -6.09
C ARG A 111 15.18 -19.81 -7.24
N CYS A 112 14.08 -19.06 -7.00
CA CYS A 112 13.17 -18.69 -8.07
C CYS A 112 13.87 -17.88 -9.19
N LEU A 113 14.78 -16.96 -8.86
CA LEU A 113 15.52 -16.19 -9.88
C LEU A 113 16.55 -17.01 -10.67
N GLN A 114 17.05 -18.10 -10.07
CA GLN A 114 18.05 -18.98 -10.67
C GLN A 114 17.43 -20.06 -11.56
N SER A 115 16.15 -20.37 -11.39
CA SER A 115 15.44 -21.38 -12.19
C SER A 115 14.62 -20.74 -13.32
N ASP A 116 14.65 -21.38 -14.49
CA ASP A 116 13.83 -21.03 -15.66
C ASP A 116 12.52 -21.84 -15.74
N GLY A 117 12.21 -22.66 -14.72
CA GLY A 117 10.97 -23.43 -14.65
C GLY A 117 10.85 -24.30 -13.40
N GLY A 118 9.97 -25.30 -13.43
CA GLY A 118 9.83 -26.30 -12.39
C GLY A 118 8.54 -27.13 -12.50
N ASP A 119 8.27 -27.90 -11.46
CA ASP A 119 7.19 -28.89 -11.36
C ASP A 119 5.99 -28.40 -10.55
N ALA A 120 6.14 -27.34 -9.75
CA ALA A 120 5.07 -26.77 -8.94
C ALA A 120 4.57 -25.43 -9.50
N ILE A 121 3.26 -25.22 -9.50
CA ILE A 121 2.63 -23.97 -9.97
C ILE A 121 2.38 -23.04 -8.78
N CYS A 122 2.85 -21.81 -8.88
CA CYS A 122 2.56 -20.77 -7.89
C CYS A 122 1.11 -20.31 -7.98
N TYR A 123 0.36 -20.38 -6.87
CA TYR A 123 -1.02 -19.88 -6.82
C TYR A 123 -1.12 -18.37 -7.14
N ALA A 124 -0.12 -17.57 -6.77
CA ALA A 124 -0.19 -16.12 -6.92
C ALA A 124 0.24 -15.60 -8.29
N CYS A 125 1.31 -16.14 -8.89
CA CYS A 125 1.81 -15.68 -10.20
C CYS A 125 1.55 -16.64 -11.37
N GLY A 126 1.04 -17.85 -11.10
CA GLY A 126 0.78 -18.85 -12.14
C GLY A 126 2.03 -19.51 -12.73
N GLU A 127 3.23 -19.06 -12.38
CA GLU A 127 4.46 -19.61 -12.92
C GLU A 127 4.83 -20.97 -12.33
N ARG A 128 5.47 -21.81 -13.15
CA ARG A 128 6.10 -23.05 -12.71
C ARG A 128 7.45 -22.79 -12.07
N ARG A 129 7.66 -23.30 -10.87
CA ARG A 129 8.88 -23.12 -10.06
C ARG A 129 9.29 -24.44 -9.41
N PRO A 130 10.57 -24.61 -9.04
CA PRO A 130 11.01 -25.83 -8.38
C PRO A 130 10.30 -26.00 -7.03
N ALA A 131 9.87 -27.22 -6.70
CA ALA A 131 9.17 -27.53 -5.46
C ALA A 131 9.90 -27.01 -4.20
N GLU A 132 11.24 -27.05 -4.15
CA GLU A 132 12.04 -26.55 -3.03
C GLU A 132 12.11 -25.02 -2.91
N ALA A 133 11.61 -24.30 -3.93
CA ALA A 133 11.44 -22.85 -3.91
C ALA A 133 10.00 -22.45 -3.52
N MET A 134 9.10 -23.42 -3.31
CA MET A 134 7.72 -23.18 -2.90
C MET A 134 7.58 -23.09 -1.38
N VAL A 135 6.52 -22.43 -0.94
CA VAL A 135 6.13 -22.35 0.48
C VAL A 135 4.62 -22.27 0.62
N THR A 136 4.09 -22.95 1.64
CA THR A 136 2.68 -22.86 2.00
C THR A 136 2.43 -21.63 2.88
N MET A 137 1.53 -20.75 2.45
CA MET A 137 1.13 -19.54 3.16
C MET A 137 -0.29 -19.62 3.70
N ARG A 138 -0.51 -18.98 4.84
CA ARG A 138 -1.83 -18.72 5.42
C ARG A 138 -1.97 -17.24 5.75
N LYS A 139 -3.09 -16.89 6.38
CA LYS A 139 -3.44 -15.52 6.83
C LYS A 139 -2.33 -14.79 7.56
N ASP A 140 -1.47 -15.52 8.28
CA ASP A 140 -0.36 -14.98 9.05
C ASP A 140 0.76 -14.41 8.18
N LYS A 141 0.84 -14.80 6.92
CA LYS A 141 1.89 -14.34 5.98
C LYS A 141 1.34 -13.78 4.69
N MET A 142 0.09 -14.09 4.33
CA MET A 142 -0.58 -13.59 3.13
C MET A 142 -2.00 -13.14 3.49
N PRO A 143 -2.36 -11.86 3.29
CA PRO A 143 -3.64 -11.35 3.78
C PRO A 143 -4.84 -11.99 3.08
N LEU A 144 -5.95 -12.09 3.81
CA LEU A 144 -7.25 -12.60 3.34
C LEU A 144 -7.28 -14.09 2.94
N LEU A 145 -6.22 -14.85 3.23
CA LEU A 145 -6.28 -16.32 3.19
C LEU A 145 -6.99 -16.87 4.42
N GLU A 146 -8.33 -16.78 4.43
CA GLU A 146 -9.18 -17.24 5.52
C GLU A 146 -9.68 -18.68 5.31
N GLY A 147 -10.36 -19.23 6.31
CA GLY A 147 -10.96 -20.56 6.23
C GLY A 147 -10.25 -21.64 7.06
N ILE A 148 -10.98 -22.74 7.26
CA ILE A 148 -10.47 -23.96 7.88
C ILE A 148 -9.88 -24.89 6.81
N VAL A 149 -9.00 -25.79 7.22
CA VAL A 149 -8.24 -26.71 6.35
C VAL A 149 -9.14 -27.48 5.38
N ASN A 150 -10.36 -27.81 5.80
CA ASN A 150 -11.36 -28.52 5.01
C ASN A 150 -11.77 -27.82 3.70
N PHE A 151 -11.60 -26.49 3.61
CA PHE A 151 -11.97 -25.71 2.41
C PHE A 151 -10.77 -25.31 1.56
N TYR A 152 -9.58 -25.81 1.88
CA TYR A 152 -8.42 -25.70 1.01
C TYR A 152 -8.33 -26.92 0.09
N PRO A 153 -7.89 -26.74 -1.17
CA PRO A 153 -7.71 -27.86 -2.10
C PRO A 153 -6.87 -28.97 -1.47
N ALA A 154 -7.32 -30.22 -1.61
CA ALA A 154 -6.65 -31.42 -1.10
C ALA A 154 -6.32 -31.38 0.41
N LEU A 155 -7.14 -30.71 1.23
CA LEU A 155 -6.91 -30.52 2.68
C LEU A 155 -5.56 -29.85 2.99
N ALA A 156 -5.05 -29.03 2.06
CA ALA A 156 -3.81 -28.30 2.27
C ALA A 156 -3.94 -27.28 3.41
N PHE A 157 -2.89 -27.12 4.21
CA PHE A 157 -2.86 -26.13 5.29
C PHE A 157 -2.52 -24.72 4.76
N GLY A 158 -3.28 -24.22 3.79
CA GLY A 158 -3.01 -22.95 3.11
C GLY A 158 -2.85 -23.09 1.60
N VAL A 159 -2.29 -22.06 0.96
CA VAL A 159 -2.00 -22.06 -0.48
C VAL A 159 -0.50 -22.11 -0.73
N GLN A 160 -0.08 -22.83 -1.77
CA GLN A 160 1.33 -22.85 -2.18
C GLN A 160 1.65 -21.68 -3.11
N ILE A 161 2.68 -20.91 -2.75
CA ILE A 161 3.23 -19.86 -3.58
C ILE A 161 4.75 -20.00 -3.70
N CYS A 162 5.33 -19.42 -4.74
CA CYS A 162 6.78 -19.39 -4.91
C CYS A 162 7.45 -18.42 -3.93
N GLY A 163 8.72 -18.69 -3.64
CA GLY A 163 9.53 -17.89 -2.71
C GLY A 163 9.62 -16.41 -3.08
N LEU A 164 9.59 -16.07 -4.38
CA LEU A 164 9.61 -14.68 -4.83
C LEU A 164 8.30 -13.95 -4.45
N CYS A 165 7.13 -14.59 -4.67
CA CYS A 165 5.84 -14.04 -4.25
C CYS A 165 5.76 -13.94 -2.73
N ALA A 166 6.23 -14.96 -2.00
CA ALA A 166 6.25 -14.96 -0.53
C ALA A 166 7.12 -13.81 0.01
N LEU A 167 8.33 -13.64 -0.54
CA LEU A 167 9.22 -12.54 -0.17
C LEU A 167 8.58 -11.19 -0.50
N ALA A 168 7.97 -11.02 -1.67
CA ALA A 168 7.30 -9.78 -2.05
C ALA A 168 6.23 -9.38 -1.02
N VAL A 169 5.40 -10.34 -0.57
CA VAL A 169 4.38 -10.05 0.45
C VAL A 169 5.00 -9.55 1.76
N ARG A 170 6.22 -9.98 2.14
CA ARG A 170 6.91 -9.41 3.32
C ARG A 170 7.20 -7.90 3.19
N PHE A 171 7.27 -7.36 1.97
CA PHE A 171 7.44 -5.92 1.70
C PHE A 171 6.13 -5.14 1.62
N LEU A 172 4.97 -5.81 1.65
CA LEU A 172 3.66 -5.16 1.68
C LEU A 172 3.52 -4.03 2.73
N PRO A 173 4.10 -4.10 3.95
CA PRO A 173 4.01 -2.99 4.92
C PRO A 173 4.54 -1.65 4.39
N LEU A 174 5.46 -1.67 3.42
CA LEU A 174 6.02 -0.47 2.82
C LEU A 174 5.16 0.09 1.67
N SER A 175 4.11 -0.61 1.25
CA SER A 175 3.16 -0.14 0.21
C SER A 175 1.79 0.20 0.77
N VAL A 176 1.60 0.02 2.09
CA VAL A 176 0.31 0.16 2.75
C VAL A 176 0.26 1.45 3.55
N MET A 177 -0.87 2.14 3.45
CA MET A 177 -1.21 3.33 4.20
C MET A 177 -2.44 3.08 5.07
N ARG A 178 -2.68 3.94 6.05
CA ARG A 178 -3.86 3.84 6.91
C ARG A 178 -4.95 4.81 6.46
N THR A 179 -6.18 4.34 6.55
CA THR A 179 -7.38 5.16 6.30
C THR A 179 -7.72 6.01 7.54
N GLY A 180 -8.60 7.00 7.39
CA GLY A 180 -9.18 7.73 8.53
C GLY A 180 -10.02 6.85 9.48
N THR A 181 -10.37 5.63 9.09
CA THR A 181 -11.11 4.68 9.93
C THR A 181 -10.17 3.77 10.72
N LYS A 182 -10.47 3.56 12.00
CA LYS A 182 -9.68 2.65 12.85
C LYS A 182 -9.71 1.24 12.23
N ASN A 183 -8.54 0.64 12.05
CA ASN A 183 -8.31 -0.75 11.62
C ASN A 183 -8.45 -1.06 10.13
N ARG A 184 -8.65 -0.06 9.26
CA ARG A 184 -8.59 -0.25 7.80
C ARG A 184 -7.33 0.35 7.22
N MET A 185 -6.73 -0.43 6.33
CA MET A 185 -5.54 -0.09 5.59
C MET A 185 -5.87 -0.08 4.11
N TRP A 186 -4.99 0.52 3.31
CA TRP A 186 -5.18 0.53 1.87
C TRP A 186 -3.86 0.64 1.12
N PHE A 187 -3.88 0.24 -0.14
CA PHE A 187 -2.77 0.41 -1.07
C PHE A 187 -3.33 0.60 -2.49
N LEU A 188 -2.50 1.13 -3.38
CA LEU A 188 -2.82 1.27 -4.80
C LEU A 188 -2.21 0.09 -5.57
N HIS A 189 -3.03 -0.67 -6.27
CA HIS A 189 -2.60 -1.70 -7.21
C HIS A 189 -2.68 -1.14 -8.62
N ALA A 190 -1.52 -1.00 -9.26
CA ALA A 190 -1.38 -0.61 -10.66
C ALA A 190 -0.18 -1.36 -11.24
N GLN A 191 -0.23 -1.71 -12.53
CA GLN A 191 0.92 -2.28 -13.24
C GLN A 191 1.90 -1.20 -13.75
N SER A 192 1.89 -0.02 -13.13
CA SER A 192 2.85 1.05 -13.35
C SER A 192 3.81 1.17 -12.19
N LEU A 193 5.04 0.70 -12.40
CA LEU A 193 6.09 0.78 -11.39
C LEU A 193 6.44 2.22 -11.01
N PRO A 194 6.51 3.21 -11.94
CA PRO A 194 6.71 4.61 -11.57
C PRO A 194 5.72 5.11 -10.51
N ILE A 195 4.44 4.79 -10.64
CA ILE A 195 3.42 5.19 -9.65
C ILE A 195 3.60 4.40 -8.35
N THR A 196 3.56 3.07 -8.41
CA THR A 196 3.48 2.23 -7.19
C THR A 196 4.78 2.25 -6.40
N ALA A 197 5.95 2.29 -7.05
CA ALA A 197 7.24 2.44 -6.37
C ALA A 197 7.40 3.84 -5.78
N THR A 198 6.87 4.89 -6.41
CA THR A 198 6.87 6.25 -5.83
C THR A 198 6.03 6.29 -4.55
N ILE A 199 4.83 5.69 -4.58
CA ILE A 199 3.98 5.58 -3.38
C ILE A 199 4.71 4.82 -2.27
N ALA A 200 5.23 3.64 -2.57
CA ALA A 200 5.90 2.80 -1.57
C ALA A 200 7.17 3.45 -1.01
N ARG A 201 7.94 4.13 -1.86
CA ARG A 201 9.11 4.91 -1.44
C ARG A 201 8.71 6.04 -0.51
N THR A 202 7.77 6.89 -0.91
CA THR A 202 7.46 8.14 -0.19
C THR A 202 6.66 7.91 1.08
N TYR A 203 5.59 7.12 1.02
CA TYR A 203 4.64 6.94 2.13
C TYR A 203 4.90 5.68 2.97
N GLY A 204 5.77 4.78 2.50
CA GLY A 204 6.24 3.64 3.26
C GLY A 204 7.68 3.81 3.71
N TRP A 205 8.63 3.62 2.80
CA TRP A 205 10.05 3.51 3.13
C TRP A 205 10.64 4.79 3.75
N GLU A 206 10.52 5.93 3.06
CA GLU A 206 11.01 7.23 3.53
C GLU A 206 10.25 7.70 4.78
N HIS A 207 8.94 7.43 4.85
CA HIS A 207 8.12 7.71 6.03
C HIS A 207 8.62 6.95 7.27
N PHE A 208 8.81 5.64 7.19
CA PHE A 208 9.34 4.86 8.31
C PHE A 208 10.76 5.30 8.70
N ASN A 209 11.63 5.58 7.73
CA ASN A 209 12.97 6.08 8.03
C ASN A 209 12.93 7.43 8.77
N ARG A 210 11.99 8.31 8.40
CA ARG A 210 11.78 9.59 9.09
C ARG A 210 11.33 9.40 10.53
N LEU A 211 10.42 8.46 10.79
CA LEU A 211 9.98 8.15 12.16
C LEU A 211 11.13 7.59 13.01
N ILE A 212 11.91 6.64 12.45
CA ILE A 212 13.09 6.08 13.13
C ILE A 212 14.10 7.17 13.45
N ALA A 213 14.42 8.05 12.50
CA ALA A 213 15.38 9.13 12.69
C ALA A 213 14.94 10.17 13.75
N LYS A 214 13.63 10.30 13.99
CA LYS A 214 13.05 11.18 15.00
C LYS A 214 12.79 10.48 16.34
N ASP A 215 13.14 9.20 16.46
CA ASP A 215 12.78 8.37 17.61
C ASP A 215 11.26 8.35 17.91
N GLU A 216 10.45 8.43 16.86
CA GLU A 216 8.98 8.41 16.94
C GLU A 216 8.44 6.97 16.79
N PRO A 217 7.30 6.63 17.43
CA PRO A 217 6.67 5.33 17.24
C PRO A 217 6.27 5.14 15.77
N LEU A 218 6.62 3.98 15.19
CA LEU A 218 6.23 3.67 13.82
C LEU A 218 4.70 3.53 13.71
N ASP A 219 4.14 4.08 12.65
CA ASP A 219 2.79 3.78 12.20
C ASP A 219 2.68 4.04 10.69
N PHE A 220 1.68 3.41 10.06
CA PHE A 220 1.41 3.64 8.64
C PHE A 220 1.03 5.11 8.39
N PHE A 221 1.45 5.65 7.24
CA PHE A 221 1.12 7.00 6.85
C PHE A 221 -0.41 7.21 6.83
N SER A 222 -0.88 8.30 7.45
CA SER A 222 -2.31 8.63 7.58
C SER A 222 -2.61 10.12 7.66
N SER A 223 -1.62 10.98 7.44
CA SER A 223 -1.74 12.44 7.67
C SER A 223 -2.39 13.20 6.51
N TRP A 224 -3.31 12.56 5.78
CA TRP A 224 -4.00 13.16 4.65
C TRP A 224 -5.08 14.14 5.12
N GLU A 225 -5.05 15.37 4.61
CA GLU A 225 -6.05 16.40 4.90
C GLU A 225 -7.29 16.23 4.02
N THR A 226 -7.96 15.07 4.11
CA THR A 226 -9.13 14.74 3.29
C THR A 226 -10.14 13.88 4.06
N ALA A 227 -11.23 13.45 3.43
CA ALA A 227 -12.22 12.58 4.07
C ALA A 227 -12.78 11.51 3.14
N GLY A 228 -13.11 10.38 3.76
CA GLY A 228 -13.67 9.22 3.08
C GLY A 228 -12.63 8.48 2.25
N ASP A 229 -12.95 7.23 1.96
CA ASP A 229 -12.07 6.30 1.27
C ASP A 229 -11.75 6.79 -0.16
N ALA A 230 -12.78 7.22 -0.90
CA ALA A 230 -12.63 7.86 -2.19
C ALA A 230 -11.79 9.14 -2.13
N GLY A 231 -12.02 9.99 -1.12
CA GLY A 231 -11.29 11.24 -0.97
C GLY A 231 -9.80 11.01 -0.75
N MET A 232 -9.43 10.03 0.07
CA MET A 232 -8.02 9.64 0.29
C MET A 232 -7.33 9.18 -0.99
N VAL A 233 -7.99 8.31 -1.77
CA VAL A 233 -7.44 7.82 -3.04
C VAL A 233 -7.23 8.97 -4.02
N LEU A 234 -8.27 9.80 -4.24
CA LEU A 234 -8.17 10.93 -5.17
C LEU A 234 -7.15 11.97 -4.72
N TYR A 235 -7.07 12.23 -3.42
CA TYR A 235 -6.11 13.17 -2.86
C TYR A 235 -4.68 12.68 -3.11
N LEU A 236 -4.39 11.38 -2.91
CA LEU A 236 -3.09 10.80 -3.25
C LEU A 236 -2.77 10.98 -4.74
N LEU A 237 -3.70 10.69 -5.64
CA LEU A 237 -3.48 10.81 -7.08
C LEU A 237 -3.15 12.26 -7.48
N CYS A 238 -3.86 13.23 -6.91
CA CYS A 238 -3.54 14.66 -7.11
C CYS A 238 -2.18 15.03 -6.51
N GLU A 239 -1.86 14.55 -5.31
CA GLU A 239 -0.57 14.82 -4.66
C GLU A 239 0.61 14.25 -5.46
N LEU A 240 0.45 13.05 -6.02
CA LEU A 240 1.45 12.43 -6.88
C LEU A 240 1.74 13.28 -8.13
N LEU A 241 0.69 13.75 -8.82
CA LEU A 241 0.87 14.64 -9.97
C LEU A 241 1.44 16.00 -9.61
N GLU A 242 1.10 16.55 -8.44
CA GLU A 242 1.66 17.82 -7.99
C GLU A 242 3.16 17.71 -7.71
N ARG A 243 3.58 16.66 -7.00
CA ARG A 243 4.97 16.51 -6.52
C ARG A 243 5.90 15.84 -7.51
N TYR A 244 5.37 14.96 -8.35
CA TYR A 244 6.15 14.11 -9.25
C TYR A 244 5.64 14.20 -10.69
N GLY A 245 4.99 15.32 -11.05
CA GLY A 245 4.42 15.55 -12.37
C GLY A 245 5.39 15.26 -13.51
N ASP A 246 6.63 15.74 -13.40
CA ASP A 246 7.66 15.55 -14.43
C ASP A 246 7.96 14.08 -14.74
N VAL A 247 7.72 13.18 -13.79
CA VAL A 247 7.97 11.74 -13.92
C VAL A 247 6.68 10.95 -14.19
N LEU A 248 5.56 11.37 -13.62
CA LEU A 248 4.33 10.58 -13.62
C LEU A 248 3.31 11.02 -14.68
N ILE A 249 3.48 12.19 -15.30
CA ILE A 249 2.47 12.74 -16.21
C ILE A 249 2.21 11.82 -17.40
N GLU A 250 3.26 11.24 -17.99
CA GLU A 250 3.14 10.31 -19.11
C GLU A 250 2.35 9.05 -18.71
N THR A 251 2.55 8.55 -17.49
CA THR A 251 1.79 7.41 -16.96
C THR A 251 0.31 7.75 -16.79
N TYR A 252 -0.02 8.97 -16.34
CA TYR A 252 -1.42 9.40 -16.22
C TYR A 252 -2.06 9.67 -17.60
N GLN A 253 -1.27 10.06 -18.60
CA GLN A 253 -1.73 10.22 -19.99
C GLN A 253 -1.96 8.87 -20.69
N ASN A 254 -1.35 7.79 -20.21
CA ASN A 254 -1.51 6.43 -20.72
C ASN A 254 -1.85 5.47 -19.56
N PRO A 255 -3.01 5.68 -18.91
CA PRO A 255 -3.32 4.97 -17.68
C PRO A 255 -3.53 3.48 -17.93
N LEU A 256 -2.95 2.67 -17.06
CA LEU A 256 -3.26 1.24 -16.95
C LEU A 256 -4.37 1.03 -15.90
N PRO A 257 -5.13 -0.09 -15.99
CA PRO A 257 -6.12 -0.44 -14.98
C PRO A 257 -5.54 -0.33 -13.58
N THR A 258 -6.18 0.49 -12.75
CA THR A 258 -5.69 0.84 -11.41
C THR A 258 -6.82 0.72 -10.41
N THR A 259 -6.55 0.04 -9.29
CA THR A 259 -7.53 -0.18 -8.23
C THR A 259 -6.89 0.12 -6.88
N ALA A 260 -7.56 0.93 -6.06
CA ALA A 260 -7.20 1.04 -4.66
C ALA A 260 -7.93 -0.05 -3.87
N TYR A 261 -7.20 -0.86 -3.11
CA TYR A 261 -7.79 -1.88 -2.25
C TYR A 261 -7.78 -1.41 -0.81
N LEU A 262 -8.96 -1.24 -0.24
CA LEU A 262 -9.13 -1.06 1.20
C LEU A 262 -9.32 -2.42 1.84
N PHE A 263 -8.63 -2.69 2.93
CA PHE A 263 -8.69 -4.00 3.56
C PHE A 263 -8.37 -3.98 5.05
N SER A 264 -8.73 -5.07 5.72
CA SER A 264 -8.28 -5.42 7.06
C SER A 264 -8.08 -6.93 7.13
N ASN A 265 -6.99 -7.38 7.73
CA ASN A 265 -6.66 -8.80 7.88
C ASN A 265 -6.60 -9.20 9.36
N SER A 266 -7.41 -8.58 10.22
CA SER A 266 -7.41 -8.87 11.67
C SER A 266 -7.86 -10.31 11.98
N ASN A 267 -7.52 -10.84 13.15
CA ASN A 267 -8.04 -12.15 13.61
C ASN A 267 -9.58 -12.19 13.75
N ARG A 268 -10.28 -11.05 13.73
CA ARG A 268 -11.75 -10.96 13.82
C ARG A 268 -12.47 -11.18 12.48
N GLY A 269 -11.71 -11.35 11.40
CA GLY A 269 -12.23 -11.53 10.04
C GLY A 269 -11.59 -10.57 9.05
N GLY A 270 -11.66 -10.95 7.78
CA GLY A 270 -11.16 -10.20 6.65
C GLY A 270 -12.18 -9.17 6.19
N PHE A 271 -11.68 -8.02 5.74
CA PHE A 271 -12.46 -7.03 5.02
C PHE A 271 -11.70 -6.66 3.76
N ILE A 272 -12.40 -6.53 2.63
CA ILE A 272 -11.84 -5.98 1.41
C ILE A 272 -12.91 -5.17 0.67
N GLN A 273 -12.51 -4.02 0.16
CA GLN A 273 -13.31 -3.18 -0.72
C GLN A 273 -12.40 -2.66 -1.85
N PRO A 274 -12.61 -3.10 -3.10
CA PRO A 274 -11.95 -2.50 -4.24
C PRO A 274 -12.60 -1.15 -4.60
N LEU A 275 -11.77 -0.16 -4.88
CA LEU A 275 -12.15 1.11 -5.47
C LEU A 275 -11.43 1.24 -6.82
N PRO A 276 -12.06 0.81 -7.92
CA PRO A 276 -11.48 0.99 -9.25
C PRO A 276 -11.38 2.48 -9.57
N ILE A 277 -10.26 2.88 -10.16
CA ILE A 277 -10.00 4.26 -10.56
C ILE A 277 -10.23 4.35 -12.07
N PRO A 278 -11.20 5.17 -12.53
CA PRO A 278 -11.45 5.36 -13.96
C PRO A 278 -10.22 5.92 -14.67
N ASN A 279 -9.90 5.38 -15.84
CA ASN A 279 -8.79 5.87 -16.65
C ASN A 279 -9.02 7.32 -17.11
N GLU A 280 -10.28 7.66 -17.41
CA GLU A 280 -10.74 8.99 -17.81
C GLU A 280 -10.42 10.02 -16.73
N LEU A 281 -10.51 9.64 -15.46
CA LEU A 281 -10.18 10.50 -14.33
C LEU A 281 -8.67 10.79 -14.29
N LEU A 282 -7.81 9.79 -14.50
CA LEU A 282 -6.35 9.99 -14.57
C LEU A 282 -5.96 10.89 -15.75
N LEU A 283 -6.55 10.63 -16.92
CA LEU A 283 -6.39 11.45 -18.12
C LEU A 283 -6.81 12.90 -17.88
N PHE A 284 -7.97 13.10 -17.24
CA PHE A 284 -8.47 14.42 -16.87
C PHE A 284 -7.49 15.16 -15.96
N LEU A 285 -7.01 14.51 -14.89
CA LEU A 285 -6.08 15.14 -13.94
C LEU A 285 -4.78 15.55 -14.62
N ALA A 286 -4.21 14.69 -15.46
CA ALA A 286 -3.02 15.01 -16.26
C ALA A 286 -3.27 16.18 -17.21
N LYS A 287 -4.37 16.14 -17.98
CA LYS A 287 -4.75 17.22 -18.90
C LYS A 287 -4.91 18.54 -18.16
N LEU A 288 -5.58 18.55 -17.01
CA LEU A 288 -5.78 19.77 -16.21
C LEU A 288 -4.46 20.33 -15.68
N GLN A 289 -3.57 19.47 -15.19
CA GLN A 289 -2.26 19.84 -14.65
C GLN A 289 -1.36 20.46 -15.74
N LEU A 290 -1.25 19.82 -16.91
CA LEU A 290 -0.52 20.34 -18.09
C LEU A 290 -1.11 21.66 -18.61
N GLN A 291 -2.43 21.78 -18.61
CA GLN A 291 -3.12 22.95 -19.12
C GLN A 291 -3.00 24.17 -18.19
N SER A 292 -3.05 23.95 -16.87
CA SER A 292 -2.86 24.98 -15.87
C SER A 292 -2.67 24.38 -14.48
N GLN A 293 -1.44 24.44 -13.97
CA GLN A 293 -1.12 24.06 -12.60
C GLN A 293 -1.97 24.82 -11.56
N ARG A 294 -2.26 26.12 -11.81
CA ARG A 294 -3.15 26.90 -10.94
C ARG A 294 -4.58 26.34 -10.91
N ALA A 295 -5.14 25.98 -12.06
CA ALA A 295 -6.48 25.40 -12.13
C ALA A 295 -6.52 24.01 -11.49
N PHE A 296 -5.49 23.19 -11.71
CA PHE A 296 -5.31 21.88 -11.07
C PHE A 296 -5.27 21.99 -9.54
N ARG A 297 -4.38 22.82 -8.98
CA ARG A 297 -4.28 23.04 -7.53
C ARG A 297 -5.59 23.55 -6.94
N ARG A 298 -6.29 24.45 -7.65
CA ARG A 298 -7.59 24.94 -7.23
C ARG A 298 -8.63 23.82 -7.20
N PHE A 299 -8.72 23.01 -8.26
CA PHE A 299 -9.61 21.85 -8.35
C PHE A 299 -9.36 20.88 -7.20
N TRP A 300 -8.10 20.48 -7.00
CA TRP A 300 -7.71 19.57 -5.94
C TRP A 300 -8.05 20.12 -4.54
N ARG A 301 -7.58 21.33 -4.19
CA ARG A 301 -7.74 21.87 -2.84
C ARG A 301 -9.19 22.21 -2.52
N GLU A 302 -9.90 22.86 -3.43
CA GLU A 302 -11.30 23.26 -3.19
C GLU A 302 -12.25 22.05 -3.15
N LEU A 303 -11.93 20.93 -3.79
CA LEU A 303 -12.80 19.75 -3.82
C LEU A 303 -12.43 18.66 -2.79
N LEU A 304 -11.15 18.47 -2.48
CA LEU A 304 -10.69 17.30 -1.72
C LEU A 304 -10.01 17.64 -0.37
N GLN A 305 -9.53 18.87 -0.17
CA GLN A 305 -8.79 19.23 1.05
C GLN A 305 -9.73 19.62 2.20
N ILE A 306 -9.40 19.23 3.42
CA ILE A 306 -10.07 19.65 4.66
C ILE A 306 -9.07 20.44 5.49
N PRO A 307 -9.14 21.79 5.46
CA PRO A 307 -8.23 22.62 6.24
C PRO A 307 -8.35 22.33 7.74
N ALA A 308 -7.21 22.28 8.43
CA ALA A 308 -7.16 22.06 9.87
C ALA A 308 -7.76 23.22 10.69
N SER A 309 -7.84 24.42 10.11
CA SER A 309 -8.31 25.65 10.75
C SER A 309 -9.84 25.79 10.85
N LEU A 310 -10.61 24.84 10.32
CA LEU A 310 -12.08 24.92 10.33
C LEU A 310 -12.65 24.70 11.73
N SER A 311 -13.71 25.43 12.07
CA SER A 311 -14.51 25.15 13.27
C SER A 311 -15.18 23.77 13.16
N LYS A 312 -15.64 23.21 14.29
CA LYS A 312 -16.23 21.86 14.33
C LYS A 312 -17.39 21.69 13.32
N GLY A 313 -18.33 22.64 13.29
CA GLY A 313 -19.50 22.58 12.39
C GLY A 313 -19.11 22.70 10.91
N GLU A 314 -18.22 23.64 10.59
CA GLU A 314 -17.71 23.80 9.22
C GLU A 314 -16.93 22.57 8.76
N ARG A 315 -16.16 21.96 9.66
CA ARG A 315 -15.40 20.74 9.39
C ARG A 315 -16.32 19.57 9.08
N GLU A 316 -17.40 19.38 9.84
CA GLU A 316 -18.39 18.34 9.57
C GLU A 316 -19.08 18.53 8.21
N ALA A 317 -19.49 19.76 7.89
CA ALA A 317 -20.04 20.09 6.57
C ALA A 317 -19.03 19.84 5.45
N ARG A 318 -17.76 20.20 5.68
CA ARG A 318 -16.67 19.99 4.73
C ARG A 318 -16.39 18.51 4.50
N ILE A 319 -16.38 17.69 5.55
CA ILE A 319 -16.23 16.23 5.47
C ILE A 319 -17.31 15.66 4.56
N LYS A 320 -18.59 15.98 4.82
CA LYS A 320 -19.71 15.49 4.00
C LYS A 320 -19.57 15.90 2.53
N PHE A 321 -19.20 17.16 2.28
CA PHE A 321 -18.97 17.65 0.93
C PHE A 321 -17.85 16.88 0.20
N VAL A 322 -16.69 16.70 0.84
CA VAL A 322 -15.53 16.01 0.24
C VAL A 322 -15.89 14.56 -0.06
N GLN A 323 -16.52 13.85 0.88
CA GLN A 323 -16.92 12.47 0.72
C GLN A 323 -17.87 12.28 -0.48
N LEU A 324 -18.93 13.11 -0.56
CA LEU A 324 -19.89 13.05 -1.66
C LEU A 324 -19.24 13.37 -3.00
N THR A 325 -18.42 14.43 -3.05
CA THR A 325 -17.75 14.87 -4.29
C THR A 325 -16.76 13.82 -4.77
N ALA A 326 -15.95 13.26 -3.88
CA ALA A 326 -14.97 12.23 -4.21
C ALA A 326 -15.63 10.94 -4.73
N ASN A 327 -16.75 10.53 -4.12
CA ASN A 327 -17.52 9.39 -4.61
C ASN A 327 -18.08 9.65 -6.01
N CYS A 328 -18.60 10.85 -6.29
CA CYS A 328 -19.06 11.19 -7.64
C CYS A 328 -17.91 11.17 -8.65
N LEU A 329 -16.73 11.69 -8.30
CA LEU A 329 -15.55 11.68 -9.16
C LEU A 329 -15.09 10.26 -9.51
N LEU A 330 -15.00 9.36 -8.53
CA LEU A 330 -14.64 7.96 -8.78
C LEU A 330 -15.69 7.20 -9.60
N ASN A 331 -16.97 7.59 -9.50
CA ASN A 331 -18.06 6.99 -10.27
C ASN A 331 -18.32 7.70 -11.61
N VAL A 332 -17.46 8.64 -12.02
CA VAL A 332 -17.60 9.42 -13.27
C VAL A 332 -18.96 10.14 -13.38
N GLN A 333 -19.45 10.65 -12.26
CA GLN A 333 -20.72 11.36 -12.17
C GLN A 333 -20.52 12.88 -12.19
N SER A 334 -21.50 13.63 -12.70
CA SER A 334 -21.45 15.09 -12.67
C SER A 334 -21.37 15.63 -11.24
N ILE A 335 -20.44 16.55 -11.01
CA ILE A 335 -20.23 17.24 -9.72
C ILE A 335 -20.66 18.71 -9.74
N ILE A 336 -21.14 19.22 -10.88
CA ILE A 336 -21.43 20.66 -11.07
C ILE A 336 -22.43 21.16 -10.03
N ALA A 337 -23.58 20.49 -9.91
CA ALA A 337 -24.66 20.91 -9.01
C ALA A 337 -24.20 20.97 -7.54
N LYS A 338 -23.24 20.12 -7.14
CA LYS A 338 -22.68 20.12 -5.79
C LYS A 338 -21.63 21.20 -5.57
N CYS A 339 -20.94 21.61 -6.63
CA CYS A 339 -19.84 22.56 -6.58
C CYS A 339 -20.26 24.00 -6.86
N LEU A 340 -21.44 24.20 -7.44
CA LEU A 340 -22.00 25.51 -7.74
C LEU A 340 -22.59 26.11 -6.47
N ASP A 341 -22.12 27.28 -6.08
CA ASP A 341 -22.82 28.11 -5.12
C ASP A 341 -24.01 28.77 -5.83
N HIS A 342 -25.21 28.67 -5.26
CA HIS A 342 -26.42 29.27 -5.84
C HIS A 342 -26.58 30.74 -5.46
N ASN A 343 -25.91 31.18 -4.38
CA ASN A 343 -25.98 32.55 -3.87
C ASN A 343 -24.88 33.43 -4.46
N THR A 344 -23.75 32.84 -4.88
CA THR A 344 -22.68 33.51 -5.61
C THR A 344 -22.35 32.71 -6.86
N PRO A 345 -22.07 33.30 -8.04
CA PRO A 345 -21.75 32.54 -9.26
C PRO A 345 -20.34 31.93 -9.23
N LYS A 346 -19.96 31.32 -8.10
CA LYS A 346 -18.67 30.73 -7.83
C LYS A 346 -18.78 29.21 -7.88
N LEU A 347 -18.05 28.63 -8.82
CA LEU A 347 -17.90 27.18 -8.93
C LEU A 347 -16.64 26.72 -8.19
N ARG A 348 -16.83 25.90 -7.14
CA ARG A 348 -15.71 25.27 -6.40
C ARG A 348 -14.92 24.36 -7.34
N GLY A 349 -13.61 24.45 -7.30
CA GLY A 349 -12.69 23.78 -8.23
C GLY A 349 -12.53 24.49 -9.58
N GLY A 350 -13.31 25.53 -9.84
CA GLY A 350 -13.15 26.45 -10.98
C GLY A 350 -13.64 25.91 -12.34
N TRP A 351 -14.09 26.84 -13.19
CA TRP A 351 -14.69 26.53 -14.50
C TRP A 351 -13.80 25.67 -15.41
N ARG A 352 -12.49 25.90 -15.43
CA ARG A 352 -11.57 25.13 -16.29
C ARG A 352 -11.51 23.65 -15.88
N GLY A 353 -11.49 23.36 -14.58
CA GLY A 353 -11.48 21.99 -14.07
C GLY A 353 -12.77 21.26 -14.44
N HIS A 354 -13.92 21.87 -14.14
CA HIS A 354 -15.23 21.31 -14.48
C HIS A 354 -15.42 21.11 -16.00
N ARG A 355 -15.00 22.08 -16.83
CA ARG A 355 -15.08 21.98 -18.29
C ARG A 355 -14.29 20.78 -18.84
N LEU A 356 -13.15 20.46 -18.23
CA LEU A 356 -12.34 19.31 -18.66
C LEU A 356 -12.85 17.98 -18.11
N TYR A 357 -13.47 17.99 -16.93
CA TYR A 357 -14.03 16.79 -16.30
C TYR A 357 -15.31 16.28 -17.00
N LEU A 358 -16.09 17.19 -17.58
CA LEU A 358 -17.37 16.87 -18.26
C LEU A 358 -17.22 16.45 -19.72
N LYS A 359 -15.98 16.40 -20.23
CA LYS A 359 -15.64 15.91 -21.56
C LYS A 359 -15.12 14.49 -21.45
#